data_AF-A0A351Y4S9-F1
#
_entry.id   AF-A0A351Y4S9-F1
#
_cell.length_a   1.000
_cell.length_b   1.000
_cell.length_c   1.000
_cell.angle_alpha   90.00
_cell.angle_beta   90.00
_cell.angle_gamma   90.00
#
_symmetry.space_group_name_H-M   'P 1'
#
loop_
_entity.id
_entity.type
_entity.pdbx_description
1 polymer ?
#
loop_
_entity_poly.entity_id
_entity_poly.type
_entity_poly.pdbx_seq_one_letter_code
_entity_poly.pdbx_strand_id
1 'polypeptide(L)'
;MIPQLYNLLDKYYKISFDVFQKELALLVSSADVAKIVSFVQTTFDRLDPNLVDNDVYRKGYQEVQEVLRFVDGLNQENKYSIIWDPCIIRGLDYYTGTVYETLFDDDFALGSISSGGRYENLTGYINPKKSHYSGVG
;
A
#
# COMPACT_ATOMS: atom_id res chain seq x y z
N MET A 1 8.15 7.60 -12.77
CA MET A 1 6.96 6.86 -12.28
C MET A 1 5.81 7.18 -13.22
N ILE A 2 5.00 6.20 -13.65
CA ILE A 2 3.90 6.40 -14.61
C ILE A 2 2.61 6.63 -13.79
N PRO A 3 2.06 7.85 -13.69
CA PRO A 3 0.88 8.12 -12.84
C PRO A 3 -0.33 7.24 -13.18
N GLN A 4 -0.45 6.82 -14.43
CA GLN A 4 -1.47 5.89 -14.91
C GLN A 4 -1.40 4.53 -14.20
N LEU A 5 -0.21 4.08 -13.78
CA LEU A 5 -0.04 2.82 -13.07
C LEU A 5 -0.69 2.86 -11.68
N TYR A 6 -0.54 3.97 -10.94
CA TYR A 6 -1.20 4.14 -9.64
C TYR A 6 -2.72 4.15 -9.76
N ASN A 7 -3.24 4.85 -10.76
CA ASN A 7 -4.67 4.87 -11.04
C ASN A 7 -5.22 3.49 -11.42
N LEU A 8 -4.40 2.65 -12.06
CA LEU A 8 -4.77 1.28 -12.39
C LEU A 8 -4.74 0.37 -11.15
N LEU A 9 -3.73 0.51 -10.29
CA LEU A 9 -3.65 -0.22 -9.02
C LEU A 9 -4.80 0.12 -8.07
N ASP A 10 -5.19 1.40 -7.95
CA ASP A 10 -6.37 1.81 -7.16
C ASP A 10 -7.71 1.22 -7.68
N LYS A 11 -7.72 0.78 -8.93
CA LYS A 11 -8.88 0.12 -9.56
C LYS A 11 -8.83 -1.40 -9.45
N TYR A 12 -7.77 -2.00 -8.90
CA TYR A 12 -7.54 -3.45 -8.95
C TYR A 12 -8.77 -4.28 -8.53
N TYR A 13 -9.45 -3.89 -7.45
CA TYR A 13 -10.68 -4.57 -6.98
C TYR A 13 -11.99 -4.05 -7.62
N LYS A 14 -11.94 -2.98 -8.40
CA LYS A 14 -13.10 -2.33 -9.05
C LYS A 14 -13.32 -2.82 -10.48
N ILE A 15 -12.34 -3.51 -11.07
CA ILE A 15 -12.37 -4.04 -12.43
C ILE A 15 -12.05 -5.54 -12.43
N SER A 16 -12.38 -6.25 -13.51
CA SER A 16 -12.00 -7.66 -13.63
C SER A 16 -10.50 -7.80 -13.88
N PHE A 17 -9.95 -8.95 -13.46
CA PHE A 17 -8.53 -9.25 -13.65
C PHE A 17 -8.10 -9.23 -15.12
N ASP A 18 -8.95 -9.72 -16.04
CA ASP A 18 -8.69 -9.65 -17.48
C ASP A 18 -8.57 -8.21 -17.99
N VAL A 19 -9.38 -7.30 -17.47
CA VAL A 19 -9.31 -5.87 -17.82
C VAL A 19 -8.04 -5.26 -17.22
N PHE A 20 -7.75 -5.55 -15.94
CA PHE A 20 -6.53 -5.10 -15.28
C PHE A 20 -5.26 -5.50 -16.05
N GLN A 21 -5.13 -6.78 -16.44
CA GLN A 21 -3.96 -7.26 -17.19
C GLN A 21 -3.84 -6.59 -18.57
N LYS A 22 -4.96 -6.39 -19.27
CA LYS A 22 -4.97 -5.69 -20.57
C LYS A 22 -4.52 -4.24 -20.43
N GLU A 23 -5.06 -3.50 -19.47
CA GLU A 23 -4.67 -2.11 -19.23
C GLU A 23 -3.20 -2.02 -18.78
N LEU A 24 -2.74 -2.92 -17.91
CA LEU A 24 -1.36 -2.96 -17.46
C LEU A 24 -0.39 -3.20 -18.62
N ALA A 25 -0.72 -4.11 -19.54
CA ALA A 25 0.09 -4.39 -20.73
C ALA A 25 0.23 -3.21 -21.70
N LEU A 26 -0.64 -2.20 -21.61
CA LEU A 26 -0.51 -0.95 -22.37
C LEU A 26 0.46 0.05 -21.70
N LEU A 27 0.77 -0.13 -20.42
CA LEU A 27 1.55 0.81 -19.61
C LEU A 27 3.00 0.37 -19.40
N VAL A 28 3.27 -0.94 -19.40
CA VAL A 28 4.59 -1.51 -19.06
C VAL A 28 5.00 -2.64 -20.01
N SER A 29 6.26 -3.08 -19.93
CA SER A 29 6.75 -4.21 -20.72
C SER A 29 6.08 -5.53 -20.30
N SER A 30 6.01 -6.52 -21.20
CA SER A 30 5.44 -7.84 -20.87
C SER A 30 6.15 -8.54 -19.70
N ALA A 31 7.46 -8.31 -19.53
CA ALA A 31 8.22 -8.81 -18.39
C ALA A 31 7.78 -8.15 -17.08
N ASP A 32 7.46 -6.85 -17.11
CA ASP A 32 7.00 -6.11 -15.93
C ASP A 32 5.54 -6.41 -15.60
N VAL A 33 4.69 -6.70 -16.59
CA VAL A 33 3.31 -7.19 -16.35
C VAL A 33 3.34 -8.41 -15.42
N ALA A 34 4.14 -9.41 -15.76
CA ALA A 34 4.23 -10.64 -14.96
C ALA A 34 4.71 -10.37 -13.52
N LYS A 35 5.72 -9.49 -13.37
CA LYS A 35 6.25 -9.11 -12.05
C LYS A 35 5.23 -8.36 -11.21
N ILE A 36 4.54 -7.36 -11.80
CA ILE A 36 3.53 -6.56 -11.10
C ILE A 36 2.35 -7.44 -10.71
N VAL A 37 1.86 -8.29 -11.61
CA VAL A 37 0.79 -9.26 -11.31
C VAL A 37 1.19 -10.18 -10.16
N SER A 38 2.41 -10.73 -10.20
CA SER A 38 2.92 -11.56 -9.10
C SER A 38 3.02 -10.79 -7.79
N PHE A 39 3.39 -9.51 -7.82
CA PHE A 39 3.52 -8.67 -6.64
C PHE A 39 2.16 -8.31 -6.04
N VAL A 40 1.15 -7.94 -6.83
CA VAL A 40 -0.17 -7.58 -6.31
C VAL A 40 -0.97 -8.77 -5.79
N GLN A 41 -0.59 -9.99 -6.18
CA GLN A 41 -1.23 -11.24 -5.75
C GLN A 41 -0.47 -11.96 -4.63
N THR A 42 0.70 -11.45 -4.21
CA THR A 42 1.47 -12.09 -3.13
C THR A 42 0.93 -11.70 -1.76
N THR A 43 1.34 -12.47 -0.77
CA THR A 43 1.17 -12.15 0.65
C THR A 43 2.51 -11.69 1.23
N PHE A 44 2.47 -10.95 2.33
CA PHE A 44 3.68 -10.37 2.93
C PHE A 44 4.68 -11.44 3.41
N ASP A 45 4.20 -12.58 3.92
CA ASP A 45 5.02 -13.71 4.36
C ASP A 45 5.81 -14.36 3.21
N ARG A 46 5.33 -14.21 1.96
CA ARG A 46 5.98 -14.72 0.75
C ARG A 46 6.83 -13.66 0.04
N LEU A 47 6.80 -12.42 0.51
CA LEU A 47 7.48 -11.31 -0.11
C LEU A 47 8.98 -11.37 0.18
N ASP A 48 9.79 -11.36 -0.87
CA ASP A 48 11.26 -11.35 -0.74
C ASP A 48 11.75 -9.95 -0.36
N PRO A 49 12.43 -9.75 0.80
CA PRO A 49 13.01 -8.46 1.17
C PRO A 49 14.02 -7.90 0.17
N ASN A 50 14.54 -8.75 -0.74
CA ASN A 50 15.49 -8.38 -1.79
C ASN A 50 14.90 -8.52 -3.21
N LEU A 51 13.57 -8.53 -3.34
CA LEU A 51 12.86 -8.64 -4.63
C LEU A 51 13.41 -7.70 -5.71
N VAL A 52 13.79 -6.49 -5.30
CA VAL A 52 14.42 -5.48 -6.14
C VAL A 52 15.61 -4.86 -5.40
N ASP A 53 16.68 -4.55 -6.14
CA ASP A 53 17.78 -3.77 -5.59
C ASP A 53 17.39 -2.30 -5.48
N ASN A 54 16.68 -1.96 -4.39
CA ASN A 54 16.14 -0.64 -4.15
C ASN A 54 16.04 -0.38 -2.64
N ASP A 55 16.74 0.65 -2.15
CA ASP A 55 16.74 1.01 -0.73
C ASP A 55 15.37 1.44 -0.21
N VAL A 56 14.56 2.10 -1.04
CA VAL A 56 13.19 2.50 -0.69
C VAL A 56 12.32 1.26 -0.48
N TYR A 57 12.48 0.24 -1.33
CA TYR A 57 11.78 -1.03 -1.19
C TYR A 57 12.21 -1.75 0.09
N ARG A 58 13.52 -1.89 0.34
CA ARG A 58 14.04 -2.54 1.56
C ARG A 58 13.56 -1.84 2.83
N LYS A 59 13.57 -0.50 2.85
CA LYS A 59 13.05 0.28 3.97
C LYS A 59 11.54 0.06 4.14
N GLY A 60 10.76 0.12 3.05
CA GLY A 60 9.31 -0.11 3.10
C GLY A 60 8.96 -1.51 3.59
N TYR A 61 9.71 -2.54 3.18
CA TYR A 61 9.57 -3.91 3.68
C TYR A 61 9.79 -3.97 5.19
N GLN A 62 10.87 -3.36 5.69
CA GLN A 62 11.20 -3.33 7.12
C GLN A 62 10.13 -2.60 7.94
N GLU A 63 9.65 -1.44 7.45
CA GLU A 63 8.59 -0.67 8.10
C GLU A 63 7.28 -1.46 8.17
N VAL A 64 6.87 -2.12 7.08
CA VAL A 64 5.67 -2.97 7.07
C VAL A 64 5.83 -4.17 8.02
N GLN A 65 6.99 -4.84 8.00
CA GLN A 65 7.27 -5.97 8.90
C GLN A 65 7.14 -5.55 10.37
N GLU A 66 7.66 -4.37 10.72
CA GLU A 66 7.57 -3.82 12.07
C GLU A 66 6.12 -3.50 12.46
N VAL A 67 5.35 -2.86 11.58
CA VAL A 67 3.93 -2.56 11.83
C VAL A 67 3.14 -3.84 12.02
N LEU A 68 3.29 -4.82 11.13
CA LEU A 68 2.57 -6.10 11.23
C LEU A 68 2.89 -6.81 12.56
N ARG A 69 4.15 -6.79 12.99
CA ARG A 69 4.55 -7.35 14.30
C ARG A 69 3.87 -6.64 15.48
N PHE A 70 3.79 -5.31 15.45
CA PHE A 70 3.12 -4.57 16.53
C PHE A 70 1.61 -4.78 16.52
N VAL A 71 0.98 -4.78 15.35
CA VAL A 71 -0.45 -4.99 15.22
C VAL A 71 -0.84 -6.40 15.67
N ASP A 72 -0.08 -7.42 15.29
CA ASP A 72 -0.27 -8.80 15.75
C ASP A 72 -0.17 -8.89 17.29
N GLY A 73 0.85 -8.25 17.88
CA GLY A 73 1.00 -8.17 19.33
C GLY A 73 -0.13 -7.44 20.06
N LEU A 74 -0.86 -6.54 19.39
CA LEU A 74 -2.04 -5.85 19.92
C LEU A 74 -3.35 -6.62 19.65
N ASN A 75 -3.37 -7.48 18.63
CA ASN A 75 -4.53 -8.25 18.18
C ASN A 75 -4.50 -9.70 18.66
N GLN A 76 -4.01 -9.97 19.87
CA GLN A 76 -3.77 -11.35 20.37
C GLN A 76 -5.04 -12.23 20.43
N GLU A 77 -6.22 -11.61 20.53
CA GLU A 77 -7.50 -12.32 20.51
C GLU A 77 -8.03 -12.55 19.07
N ASN A 78 -7.28 -12.17 18.04
CA ASN A 78 -7.67 -12.22 16.62
C ASN A 78 -9.04 -11.58 16.35
N LYS A 79 -9.29 -10.42 16.98
CA LYS A 79 -10.56 -9.67 16.82
C LYS A 79 -10.69 -9.03 15.45
N TYR A 80 -9.56 -8.74 14.81
CA TYR A 80 -9.50 -8.09 13.51
C TYR A 80 -8.76 -8.96 12.51
N SER A 81 -9.23 -8.99 11.26
CA SER A 81 -8.46 -9.51 10.14
C SER A 81 -7.45 -8.46 9.69
N ILE A 82 -6.16 -8.80 9.74
CA ILE A 82 -5.07 -7.90 9.35
C ILE A 82 -4.47 -8.41 8.06
N ILE A 83 -4.67 -7.67 6.97
CA ILE A 83 -4.25 -8.06 5.63
C ILE A 83 -3.29 -7.01 5.10
N TRP A 84 -2.09 -7.45 4.69
CA TRP A 84 -1.21 -6.61 3.88
C TRP A 84 -1.69 -6.62 2.45
N ASP A 85 -1.90 -5.42 1.89
CA ASP A 85 -2.40 -5.26 0.54
C ASP A 85 -1.59 -4.18 -0.22
N PRO A 86 -0.81 -4.56 -1.25
CA PRO A 86 -0.02 -3.64 -2.05
C PRO A 86 -0.86 -2.76 -3.01
N CYS A 87 -2.16 -3.04 -3.15
CA CYS A 87 -3.09 -2.27 -3.97
C CYS A 87 -3.74 -1.11 -3.21
N ILE A 88 -3.45 -0.93 -1.92
CA ILE A 88 -3.86 0.26 -1.18
C ILE A 88 -3.01 1.45 -1.63
N ILE A 89 -3.58 2.25 -2.53
CA ILE A 89 -2.97 3.48 -3.05
C ILE A 89 -3.71 4.68 -2.48
N ARG A 90 -3.14 5.35 -1.47
CA ARG A 90 -3.75 6.50 -0.80
C ARG A 90 -2.77 7.63 -0.59
N GLY A 91 -3.32 8.86 -0.56
CA GLY A 91 -2.60 10.07 -0.17
C GLY A 91 -1.26 10.25 -0.86
N LEU A 92 -1.20 10.01 -2.18
CA LEU A 92 0.03 10.07 -3.01
C LEU A 92 0.80 11.39 -2.84
N ASP A 93 0.11 12.45 -2.45
CA ASP A 93 0.68 13.79 -2.27
C ASP A 93 1.29 14.02 -0.87
N TYR A 94 1.01 13.17 0.12
CA TYR A 94 1.39 13.45 1.52
C TYR A 94 1.74 12.26 2.41
N TYR A 95 1.29 11.04 2.12
CA TYR A 95 1.73 9.86 2.86
C TYR A 95 3.12 9.44 2.41
N THR A 96 3.98 9.11 3.37
CA THR A 96 5.40 8.81 3.15
C THR A 96 5.83 7.47 3.73
N GLY A 97 4.90 6.70 4.31
CA GLY A 97 5.14 5.38 4.89
C GLY A 97 3.87 4.53 4.87
N THR A 98 3.62 3.79 5.95
CA THR A 98 2.42 2.95 6.10
C THR A 98 1.14 3.72 5.84
N VAL A 99 0.25 3.11 5.06
CA VAL A 99 -1.16 3.51 4.89
C VAL A 99 -2.04 2.34 5.26
N TYR A 100 -3.26 2.61 5.71
CA TYR A 100 -4.22 1.57 6.07
C TYR A 100 -5.65 1.98 5.72
N GLU A 101 -6.47 0.97 5.49
CA GLU A 101 -7.92 1.06 5.32
C GLU A 101 -8.59 0.02 6.22
N THR A 102 -9.75 0.37 6.77
CA THR A 102 -10.58 -0.52 7.56
C THR A 102 -11.86 -0.75 6.78
N LEU A 103 -12.21 -2.01 6.55
CA LEU A 103 -13.42 -2.42 5.82
C LEU A 103 -14.29 -3.29 6.72
N PHE A 104 -15.57 -3.42 6.40
CA PHE A 104 -16.43 -4.44 6.99
C PHE A 104 -16.19 -5.77 6.28
N ASP A 105 -16.06 -6.85 7.05
CA ASP A 105 -15.83 -8.20 6.52
C ASP A 105 -17.00 -8.70 5.66
N ASP A 106 -18.22 -8.27 5.97
CA ASP A 106 -19.47 -8.71 5.35
C ASP A 106 -20.02 -7.73 4.29
N ASP A 107 -19.43 -6.54 4.16
CA ASP A 107 -19.84 -5.54 3.17
C ASP A 107 -18.64 -4.74 2.62
N PHE A 108 -17.91 -5.36 1.70
CA PHE A 108 -16.86 -4.68 0.94
C PHE A 108 -17.40 -3.58 0.01
N ALA A 109 -18.69 -3.60 -0.34
CA ALA A 109 -19.29 -2.62 -1.23
C ALA A 109 -19.50 -1.26 -0.54
N LEU A 110 -19.67 -1.26 0.78
CA LEU A 110 -19.63 -0.06 1.64
C LEU A 110 -18.28 0.69 1.53
N GLY A 111 -17.22 -0.02 1.16
CA GLY A 111 -15.87 0.52 1.07
C GLY A 111 -15.24 0.78 2.44
N SER A 112 -14.18 1.59 2.45
CA SER A 112 -13.42 1.86 3.66
C SER A 112 -14.18 2.78 4.63
N ILE A 113 -14.30 2.34 5.89
CA ILE A 113 -14.99 3.06 6.98
C ILE A 113 -14.04 3.92 7.81
N SER A 114 -12.75 3.59 7.80
CA SER A 114 -11.69 4.36 8.44
C SER A 114 -10.40 4.17 7.65
N SER A 115 -9.63 5.23 7.49
CA SER A 115 -8.36 5.18 6.76
C SER A 115 -7.38 6.14 7.39
N GLY A 116 -6.11 5.88 7.18
CA GLY A 116 -5.05 6.74 7.69
C GLY A 116 -3.69 6.35 7.16
N GLY A 117 -2.68 7.04 7.65
CA GLY A 117 -1.31 6.75 7.27
C GLY A 117 -0.27 7.69 7.87
N ARG A 118 0.99 7.33 7.65
CA ARG A 118 2.15 8.08 8.10
C ARG A 118 2.55 9.14 7.07
N TYR A 119 2.83 10.35 7.55
CA TYR A 119 3.36 11.46 6.77
C TYR A 119 4.56 12.10 7.50
N GLU A 120 5.59 12.49 6.75
CA GLU A 120 6.85 13.00 7.34
C GLU A 120 6.92 14.53 7.40
N ASN A 121 6.24 15.22 6.47
CA ASN A 121 6.46 16.64 6.20
C ASN A 121 5.18 17.48 6.07
N LEU A 122 4.00 16.92 6.42
CA LEU A 122 2.70 17.58 6.20
C LEU A 122 2.58 18.93 6.93
N THR A 123 3.19 19.06 8.10
CA THR A 123 3.25 20.32 8.86
C THR A 123 4.08 21.41 8.16
N GLY A 124 4.97 21.02 7.25
CA GLY A 124 5.79 21.93 6.44
C GLY A 124 4.97 22.81 5.50
N TYR A 125 3.81 22.33 5.02
CA TYR A 125 2.90 23.11 4.18
C TYR A 125 2.27 24.30 4.92
N ILE A 126 2.15 24.19 6.25
CA ILE A 126 1.62 25.26 7.11
C ILE A 126 2.77 26.15 7.64
N ASN A 127 3.87 25.52 8.05
CA ASN A 127 5.04 26.23 8.55
C ASN A 127 6.32 25.53 8.07
N PRO A 128 7.10 26.14 7.16
CA PRO A 128 8.32 25.55 6.62
C PRO A 128 9.35 25.16 7.70
N LYS A 129 9.37 25.83 8.85
CA LYS A 129 10.26 25.49 9.97
C LYS A 129 9.89 24.18 10.67
N LYS A 130 8.70 23.65 10.42
CA LYS A 130 8.16 22.40 10.99
C LYS A 130 8.10 21.28 9.95
N SER A 131 8.85 21.36 8.84
CA SER A 131 8.86 20.33 7.78
C SER A 131 9.41 18.97 8.18
N HIS A 132 10.01 18.86 9.38
CA HIS A 132 10.62 17.64 9.91
C HIS A 132 9.74 16.91 10.94
N TYR A 133 8.52 17.40 11.21
CA TYR A 133 7.62 16.75 12.16
C TYR A 133 6.85 15.64 11.46
N SER A 134 7.20 14.39 11.81
CA SER A 134 6.46 13.21 11.39
C SER A 134 5.15 13.07 12.17
N GLY A 135 4.12 12.56 11.52
CA GLY A 135 2.84 12.20 12.11
C GLY A 135 2.27 10.92 11.52
N VAL A 136 1.28 10.37 12.21
CA VAL A 136 0.46 9.24 11.77
C VAL A 136 -0.95 9.44 12.32
N GLY A 137 -1.97 9.17 11.51
CA GLY A 137 -3.38 9.32 11.88
C GLY A 137 -4.31 8.84 10.79
#